data_AF-A0A3D6E8K9-F1
#
_entry.id   AF-A0A3D6E8K9-F1
#
_cell.length_a   1.000
_cell.length_b   1.000
_cell.length_c   1.000
_cell.angle_alpha   90.00
_cell.angle_beta   90.00
_cell.angle_gamma   90.00
#
_symmetry.space_group_name_H-M   'P 1'
#
loop_
_entity.id
_entity.type
_entity.pdbx_description
1 polymer ?
#
loop_
_entity_poly.entity_id
_entity_poly.type
_entity_poly.pdbx_seq_one_letter_code
_entity_poly.pdbx_strand_id
1 'polypeptide(L)'
;MNVLRSRHILFFVLSIVILLFCGQNLPAVKPPVRLKITFLCMGAYAATYHADKDCPALKQCQGKVKIYSLESAKKMGRKPCLLCVDTAKE
;
A
#
# COMPACT_ATOMS: atom_id res chain seq x y z
N MET A 1 -46.38 -37.53 24.05
CA MET A 1 -45.21 -36.80 24.60
C MET A 1 -44.54 -35.99 23.49
N ASN A 2 -45.27 -35.06 22.86
CA ASN A 2 -44.87 -34.50 21.55
C ASN A 2 -44.45 -33.01 21.65
N VAL A 3 -44.69 -32.39 22.81
CA VAL A 3 -44.46 -30.95 23.05
C VAL A 3 -43.04 -30.67 23.58
N LEU A 4 -42.46 -31.60 24.34
CA LEU A 4 -41.10 -31.46 24.91
C LEU A 4 -40.01 -31.56 23.81
N ARG A 5 -40.21 -32.46 22.83
CA ARG A 5 -39.35 -32.64 21.65
C ARG A 5 -39.41 -31.44 20.69
N SER A 6 -40.55 -30.75 20.63
CA SER A 6 -40.76 -29.53 19.84
C SER A 6 -39.99 -28.32 20.39
N ARG A 7 -39.90 -28.16 21.73
CA ARG A 7 -39.09 -27.11 22.36
C ARG A 7 -37.61 -27.27 22.05
N HIS A 8 -37.06 -28.49 22.16
CA HIS A 8 -35.66 -28.74 21.82
C HIS A 8 -35.35 -28.49 20.35
N ILE A 9 -36.26 -28.85 19.43
CA ILE A 9 -36.13 -28.56 18.00
C ILE A 9 -36.18 -27.04 17.75
N LEU A 10 -37.09 -26.31 18.39
CA LEU A 10 -37.18 -24.85 18.28
C LEU A 10 -35.91 -24.14 18.77
N PHE A 11 -35.37 -24.55 19.93
CA PHE A 11 -34.10 -24.01 20.45
C PHE A 11 -32.93 -24.31 19.51
N PHE A 12 -32.89 -25.52 18.94
CA PHE A 12 -31.84 -25.91 18.00
C PHE A 12 -31.91 -25.07 16.71
N VAL A 13 -33.10 -24.87 16.14
CA VAL A 13 -33.33 -24.03 14.96
C VAL A 13 -32.97 -22.56 15.24
N LEU A 14 -33.35 -22.02 16.41
CA LEU A 14 -33.04 -20.65 16.79
C LEU A 14 -31.52 -20.41 16.92
N SER A 15 -30.80 -21.40 17.47
CA SER A 15 -29.35 -21.35 17.62
C SER A 15 -28.61 -21.38 16.26
N ILE A 16 -29.12 -22.17 15.30
CA ILE A 16 -28.59 -22.24 13.93
C ILE A 16 -28.82 -20.91 13.20
N VAL A 17 -29.98 -20.26 13.39
CA VAL A 17 -30.26 -18.94 12.82
C VAL A 17 -29.29 -17.89 13.36
N ILE A 18 -28.99 -17.87 14.65
CA ILE A 18 -28.02 -16.94 15.25
C ILE A 18 -26.61 -17.11 14.66
N LEU A 19 -26.17 -18.35 14.44
CA LEU A 19 -24.88 -18.65 13.80
C LEU A 19 -24.84 -18.21 12.32
N LEU A 20 -25.97 -18.28 11.61
CA LEU A 20 -26.09 -17.81 10.23
C LEU A 20 -26.07 -16.27 10.12
N PHE A 21 -26.59 -15.56 11.11
CA PHE A 21 -26.65 -14.09 11.10
C PHE A 21 -25.35 -13.38 11.55
N CYS A 22 -24.42 -14.08 12.22
CA CYS A 22 -23.16 -13.48 12.68
C CYS A 22 -22.03 -13.40 11.63
N GLY A 23 -22.22 -13.94 10.42
CA GLY A 23 -21.11 -14.27 9.52
C GLY A 23 -20.66 -13.24 8.47
N GLN A 24 -21.32 -12.08 8.30
CA GLN A 24 -21.21 -11.34 7.02
C GLN A 24 -20.42 -10.02 7.00
N ASN A 25 -19.74 -9.60 8.06
CA ASN A 25 -19.00 -8.32 8.02
C ASN A 25 -17.51 -8.48 8.32
N LEU A 26 -16.78 -9.16 7.42
CA LEU A 26 -15.33 -8.95 7.34
C LEU A 26 -15.05 -7.70 6.50
N PRO A 27 -14.37 -6.67 7.06
CA PRO A 27 -13.93 -5.54 6.26
C PRO A 27 -12.93 -6.04 5.20
N ALA A 28 -13.13 -5.63 3.95
CA ALA A 28 -12.21 -5.94 2.86
C ALA A 28 -10.81 -5.39 3.20
N VAL A 29 -9.89 -6.28 3.55
CA VAL A 29 -8.48 -5.94 3.76
C VAL A 29 -7.91 -5.52 2.41
N LYS A 30 -7.67 -4.21 2.22
CA LYS A 30 -6.98 -3.72 1.02
C LYS A 30 -5.61 -4.40 0.96
N PRO A 31 -5.22 -4.98 -0.19
CA PRO A 31 -3.93 -5.62 -0.33
C PRO A 31 -2.80 -4.62 -0.06
N PRO A 32 -1.63 -5.10 0.40
CA PRO A 32 -0.48 -4.23 0.65
C PRO A 32 -0.07 -3.54 -0.65
N VAL A 33 -0.15 -2.21 -0.67
CA VAL A 33 0.24 -1.40 -1.83
C VAL A 33 1.78 -1.45 -1.96
N ARG A 34 2.27 -2.10 -3.02
CA ARG A 34 3.70 -2.13 -3.36
C ARG A 34 4.13 -0.77 -3.90
N LEU A 35 4.51 0.14 -3.02
CA LEU A 35 4.99 1.47 -3.38
C LEU A 35 6.49 1.41 -3.74
N LYS A 36 6.85 1.84 -4.95
CA LYS A 36 8.25 2.08 -5.33
C LYS A 36 8.68 3.44 -4.80
N ILE A 37 9.67 3.46 -3.91
CA ILE A 37 10.25 4.68 -3.35
C ILE A 37 11.31 5.28 -4.26
N THR A 38 11.47 6.60 -4.22
CA THR A 38 12.43 7.39 -4.99
C THR A 38 12.96 8.54 -4.15
N PHE A 39 14.18 8.99 -4.44
CA PHE A 39 14.86 10.08 -3.76
C PHE A 39 14.85 11.33 -4.64
N LEU A 40 14.37 12.45 -4.09
CA LEU A 40 14.29 13.72 -4.81
C LEU A 40 15.07 14.78 -4.06
N CYS A 41 15.94 15.48 -4.79
CA CYS A 41 16.52 16.72 -4.33
C CYS A 41 15.46 17.84 -4.42
N MET A 42 15.28 18.61 -3.35
CA MET A 42 14.36 19.76 -3.30
C MET A 42 15.06 21.09 -3.64
N GLY A 43 16.22 21.05 -4.27
CA GLY A 43 16.90 22.24 -4.77
C GLY A 43 16.13 22.87 -5.93
N ALA A 44 16.28 24.19 -6.11
CA ALA A 44 15.55 24.95 -7.15
C ALA A 44 15.77 24.39 -8.57
N TYR A 45 16.96 23.84 -8.84
CA TYR A 45 17.35 23.31 -10.15
C TYR A 45 17.19 21.80 -10.30
N ALA A 46 16.80 21.09 -9.24
CA ALA A 46 16.66 19.65 -9.28
C ALA A 46 15.40 19.28 -10.07
N ALA A 47 15.55 18.66 -11.24
CA ALA A 47 14.44 18.27 -12.11
C ALA A 47 14.17 16.75 -12.15
N THR A 48 15.07 15.95 -11.56
CA THR A 48 15.03 14.49 -11.65
C THR A 48 14.73 13.81 -10.32
N TYR A 49 14.13 12.61 -10.39
CA TYR A 49 14.05 11.67 -9.28
C TYR A 49 15.09 10.55 -9.44
N HIS A 50 15.60 10.06 -8.31
CA HIS A 50 16.64 9.04 -8.26
C HIS A 50 16.08 7.75 -7.67
N ALA A 51 16.49 6.60 -8.21
CA ALA A 51 16.12 5.29 -7.66
C ALA A 51 17.03 4.91 -6.48
N ASP A 52 18.25 5.43 -6.47
CA ASP A 52 19.27 5.18 -5.46
C ASP A 52 19.62 6.46 -4.71
N LYS A 53 19.78 6.34 -3.38
CA LYS A 53 20.24 7.42 -2.50
C LYS A 53 21.72 7.77 -2.76
N ASP A 54 22.48 6.80 -3.27
CA ASP A 54 23.92 6.93 -3.46
C ASP A 54 24.32 7.40 -4.87
N CYS A 55 23.33 7.70 -5.72
CA CYS A 55 23.54 8.22 -7.05
C CYS A 55 24.48 9.45 -7.05
N PRO A 56 25.54 9.48 -7.87
CA PRO A 56 26.49 10.60 -7.92
C PRO A 56 25.82 11.95 -8.16
N ALA A 57 24.84 11.99 -9.07
CA ALA A 57 24.07 13.21 -9.36
C ALA A 57 23.19 13.66 -8.17
N LEU A 58 22.71 12.72 -7.35
CA LEU A 58 21.96 13.06 -6.13
C LEU A 58 22.89 13.60 -5.04
N LYS A 59 24.12 13.07 -4.92
CA LYS A 59 25.12 13.55 -3.95
C LYS A 59 25.57 14.99 -4.20
N GLN A 60 25.43 15.49 -5.43
CA GLN A 60 25.68 16.89 -5.77
C GLN A 60 24.55 17.84 -5.33
N CYS A 61 23.42 17.32 -4.84
CA CYS A 61 22.33 18.12 -4.32
C CYS A 61 22.81 18.98 -3.14
N GLN A 62 22.78 20.30 -3.31
CA GLN A 62 23.07 21.26 -2.24
C GLN A 62 21.87 21.52 -1.32
N GLY A 63 20.71 20.93 -1.63
CA GLY A 63 19.46 21.11 -0.91
C GLY A 63 19.05 19.88 -0.09
N LYS A 64 17.82 19.90 0.43
CA LYS A 64 17.26 18.77 1.17
C LYS A 64 16.85 17.65 0.22
N VAL A 65 17.31 16.43 0.50
CA VAL A 65 16.81 15.22 -0.16
C VAL A 65 15.59 14.69 0.61
N LYS A 66 14.53 14.35 -0.10
CA LYS A 66 13.30 13.76 0.45
C LYS A 66 12.94 12.48 -0.30
N ILE A 67 12.26 11.58 0.40
CA ILE A 67 11.77 10.33 -0.17
C ILE A 67 10.32 10.53 -0.60
N TYR A 68 10.01 10.15 -1.84
CA TYR A 68 8.66 10.17 -2.41
C TYR A 68 8.37 8.85 -3.11
N SER A 69 7.09 8.51 -3.26
CA SER A 69 6.71 7.43 -4.18
C SER A 69 6.99 7.84 -5.63
N LEU A 70 7.28 6.85 -6.47
CA LEU A 70 7.50 7.05 -7.91
C LEU A 70 6.32 7.78 -8.56
N GLU A 71 5.09 7.45 -8.17
CA GLU A 71 3.88 8.10 -8.68
C GLU A 71 3.82 9.58 -8.31
N SER A 72 4.13 9.93 -7.05
CA SER A 72 4.19 11.31 -6.61
C SER A 72 5.28 12.08 -7.33
N ALA A 73 6.45 11.47 -7.55
CA ALA A 73 7.54 12.06 -8.32
C ALA A 73 7.12 12.39 -9.77
N LYS A 74 6.42 11.46 -10.43
CA LYS A 74 5.86 11.66 -11.78
C LYS A 74 4.80 12.75 -11.79
N LYS A 75 3.89 12.77 -10.81
CA LYS A 75 2.85 13.83 -10.67
C LYS A 75 3.45 15.21 -10.46
N MET A 76 4.60 15.31 -9.80
CA MET A 76 5.37 16.55 -9.67
C MET A 76 6.13 16.96 -10.95
N GLY A 77 5.98 16.22 -12.06
CA GLY A 77 6.68 16.50 -13.32
C GLY A 77 8.17 16.19 -13.30
N ARG A 78 8.66 15.43 -12.31
CA ARG A 78 10.07 15.05 -12.21
C ARG A 78 10.39 13.93 -13.21
N LYS A 79 11.56 14.02 -13.84
CA LYS A 79 12.05 13.01 -14.80
C LYS A 79 12.92 11.95 -14.11
N PRO A 80 13.04 10.73 -14.63
CA PRO A 80 14.02 9.77 -14.11
C PRO A 80 15.44 10.30 -14.32
N CYS A 81 16.31 10.12 -13.33
CA CYS A 81 17.74 10.31 -13.52
C CYS A 81 18.29 9.21 -14.45
N LEU A 82 18.96 9.60 -15.53
CA LEU A 82 19.52 8.66 -16.52
C LEU A 82 20.52 7.69 -15.88
N LEU A 83 21.41 8.20 -15.01
CA LEU A 83 22.38 7.39 -14.29
C LEU A 83 21.71 6.30 -13.42
N CYS A 84 20.58 6.62 -12.78
CA CYS A 84 19.84 5.65 -11.98
C CYS A 84 19.11 4.59 -12.81
N VAL A 85 18.80 4.87 -14.07
CA VAL A 85 18.17 3.90 -14.97
C VAL A 85 19.21 2.88 -15.42
N ASP A 86 20.43 3.33 -15.68
CA ASP A 86 21.53 2.48 -16.11
C ASP A 86 22.03 1.57 -14.98
N THR A 87 22.04 2.05 -13.74
CA THR A 87 22.45 1.26 -12.55
C THR A 87 21.37 0.31 -12.02
N ALA A 88 20.15 0.31 -12.57
CA ALA A 88 19.08 -0.60 -12.14
C ALA A 88 19.13 -1.97 -12.85
N LYS A 89 20.25 -2.27 -13.53
CA LYS A 89 20.45 -3.43 -14.39
C LYS A 89 21.63 -4.26 -13.88
N GLU A 90 21.48 -4.81 -12.67
CA GLU A 90 22.28 -5.94 -12.17
C GLU A 90 21.33 -7.02 -11.62
#